data_AF-A0A5S3TM17-F1
#
_entry.id   AF-A0A5S3TM17-F1
#
_cell.length_a   1.000
_cell.length_b   1.000
_cell.length_c   1.000
_cell.angle_alpha   90.00
_cell.angle_beta   90.00
_cell.angle_gamma   90.00
#
_symmetry.space_group_name_H-M   'P 1'
#
loop_
_entity.id
_entity.type
_entity.pdbx_description
1 polymer ?
#
loop_
_entity_poly.entity_id
_entity_poly.type
_entity_poly.pdbx_seq_one_letter_code
_entity_poly.pdbx_strand_id
1 'polypeptide(L)'
;MLKKILILTTLVILLFLNKSMAKEKPLVVIDGQETLNNHRVCWYENKRYTEGAYIVVGEMTLICSAKQPNFSNSDLAWLRLNANGEIIYPKQAKTIHVN
;
A
#
# COMPACT_ATOMS: atom_id res chain seq x y z
N MET A 1 -42.07 56.25 -9.02
CA MET A 1 -40.78 55.95 -9.70
C MET A 1 -39.79 55.24 -8.76
N LEU A 2 -39.57 55.77 -7.54
CA LEU A 2 -38.64 55.21 -6.56
C LEU A 2 -38.87 53.72 -6.18
N LYS A 3 -40.14 53.30 -6.03
CA LYS A 3 -40.51 51.91 -5.70
C LYS A 3 -40.12 50.91 -6.81
N LYS A 4 -40.17 51.32 -8.08
CA LYS A 4 -39.79 50.47 -9.22
C LYS A 4 -38.28 50.31 -9.33
N ILE A 5 -37.53 51.37 -9.00
CA ILE A 5 -36.06 51.35 -8.93
C ILE A 5 -35.61 50.43 -7.79
N LEU A 6 -36.27 50.49 -6.62
CA LEU A 6 -35.98 49.62 -5.48
C LEU A 6 -36.24 48.13 -5.78
N ILE A 7 -37.30 47.82 -6.53
CA ILE A 7 -37.61 46.43 -6.94
C ILE A 7 -36.60 45.91 -7.97
N LEU A 8 -36.14 46.78 -8.87
CA LEU A 8 -35.17 46.39 -9.90
C LEU A 8 -33.79 46.12 -9.28
N THR A 9 -33.37 46.90 -8.28
CA THR A 9 -32.08 46.69 -7.61
C THR A 9 -32.07 45.44 -6.74
N THR A 10 -33.17 45.10 -6.07
CA THR A 10 -33.25 43.85 -5.29
C THR A 10 -33.22 42.61 -6.19
N LEU A 11 -33.86 42.66 -7.35
CA LEU A 11 -33.86 41.56 -8.32
C LEU A 11 -32.46 41.28 -8.90
N VAL A 12 -31.69 42.35 -9.15
CA VAL A 12 -30.32 42.24 -9.67
C VAL A 12 -29.37 41.63 -8.65
N ILE A 13 -29.49 41.95 -7.36
CA ILE A 13 -28.65 41.40 -6.29
C ILE A 13 -28.88 39.88 -6.11
N LEU A 14 -30.12 39.41 -6.30
CA LEU A 14 -30.47 37.99 -6.24
C LEU A 14 -29.79 37.14 -7.32
N LEU A 15 -29.44 37.73 -8.47
CA LEU A 15 -28.79 37.03 -9.58
C LEU A 15 -27.28 36.78 -9.36
N PHE A 16 -26.64 37.49 -8.42
CA PHE A 16 -25.20 37.36 -8.13
C PHE A 16 -24.87 36.39 -6.98
N LEU A 17 -25.86 35.67 -6.43
CA LEU A 17 -25.67 34.74 -5.32
C LEU A 17 -25.16 33.34 -5.71
N ASN A 18 -24.68 33.15 -6.95
CA ASN A 18 -24.05 31.89 -7.36
C ASN A 18 -22.70 31.72 -6.66
N LYS A 19 -22.73 31.11 -5.47
CA LYS A 19 -21.55 30.67 -4.73
C LYS A 19 -20.80 29.66 -5.59
N SER A 20 -19.60 30.02 -6.06
CA SER A 20 -18.67 29.08 -6.66
C SER A 20 -18.24 28.08 -5.58
N MET A 21 -18.77 26.87 -5.65
CA MET A 21 -18.27 25.75 -4.85
C MET A 21 -17.00 25.25 -5.54
N ALA A 22 -15.86 25.84 -5.19
CA ALA A 22 -14.57 25.34 -5.64
C ALA A 22 -14.40 23.93 -5.10
N LYS A 23 -14.61 22.93 -5.96
CA LYS A 23 -14.42 21.51 -5.64
C LYS A 23 -12.92 21.25 -5.64
N GLU A 24 -12.25 21.62 -4.55
CA GLU A 24 -10.85 21.27 -4.36
C GLU A 24 -10.77 19.75 -4.25
N LYS A 25 -10.10 19.13 -5.23
CA LYS A 25 -9.85 17.70 -5.19
C LYS A 25 -8.85 17.48 -4.04
N PRO A 26 -9.10 16.53 -3.13
CA PRO A 26 -8.16 16.26 -2.06
C PRO A 26 -6.80 15.91 -2.67
N LEU A 27 -5.75 16.60 -2.22
CA LEU A 27 -4.38 16.23 -2.54
C LEU A 27 -4.07 14.91 -1.83
N VAL A 28 -3.92 13.83 -2.59
CA VAL A 28 -3.47 12.55 -2.06
C VAL A 28 -1.97 12.68 -1.81
N VAL A 29 -1.59 12.98 -0.56
CA VAL A 29 -0.20 12.93 -0.11
C VAL A 29 0.07 11.51 0.35
N ILE A 30 0.81 10.75 -0.45
CA ILE A 30 1.36 9.46 -0.02
C ILE A 30 2.62 9.80 0.77
N ASP A 31 2.60 9.61 2.09
CA ASP A 31 3.83 9.61 2.87
C ASP A 31 4.67 8.42 2.41
N GLY A 32 5.81 8.73 1.79
CA GLY A 32 6.78 7.74 1.36
C GLY A 32 7.19 6.85 2.53
N GLN A 33 7.38 7.38 3.74
CA GLN A 33 7.82 6.59 4.89
C GLN A 33 6.77 5.55 5.33
N GLU A 34 5.49 5.91 5.39
CA GLU A 34 4.42 4.96 5.76
C GLU A 34 4.23 3.87 4.70
N THR A 35 4.32 4.23 3.42
CA THR A 35 4.32 3.23 2.35
C THR A 35 5.59 2.37 2.38
N LEU A 36 6.78 2.91 2.66
CA LEU A 36 7.99 2.09 2.72
C LEU A 36 8.02 1.13 3.92
N ASN A 37 7.40 1.49 5.05
CA ASN A 37 7.43 0.72 6.30
C ASN A 37 6.32 -0.34 6.40
N ASN A 38 5.21 -0.18 5.68
CA ASN A 38 4.05 -1.07 5.79
C ASN A 38 3.95 -2.13 4.69
N HIS A 39 4.91 -2.17 3.74
CA HIS A 39 4.93 -3.22 2.72
C HIS A 39 5.78 -4.39 3.19
N ARG A 40 5.14 -5.57 3.25
CA ARG A 40 5.82 -6.85 3.41
C ARG A 40 6.68 -7.09 2.15
N VAL A 41 7.99 -7.03 2.29
CA VAL A 41 8.96 -7.16 1.19
C VAL A 41 10.12 -8.07 1.60
N CYS A 42 10.76 -8.68 0.61
CA CYS A 42 12.07 -9.29 0.82
C CYS A 42 13.17 -8.32 0.39
N TRP A 43 14.25 -8.26 1.17
CA TRP A 43 15.41 -7.43 0.88
C TRP A 43 16.56 -8.28 0.35
N TYR A 44 17.22 -7.83 -0.71
CA TYR A 44 18.47 -8.41 -1.22
C TYR A 44 19.28 -7.33 -1.94
N GLU A 45 20.58 -7.22 -1.67
CA GLU A 45 21.48 -6.20 -2.25
C GLU A 45 20.92 -4.77 -2.20
N ASN A 46 20.37 -4.37 -1.04
CA ASN A 46 19.75 -3.06 -0.82
C ASN A 46 18.56 -2.75 -1.76
N LYS A 47 18.00 -3.77 -2.41
CA LYS A 47 16.79 -3.70 -3.25
C LYS A 47 15.63 -4.40 -2.57
N ARG A 48 14.42 -3.92 -2.88
CA ARG A 48 13.15 -4.45 -2.40
C ARG A 48 12.52 -5.32 -3.45
N TYR A 49 11.99 -6.45 -3.00
CA TYR A 49 11.30 -7.42 -3.82
C TYR A 49 9.93 -7.72 -3.22
N THR A 50 8.93 -7.79 -4.08
CA THR A 50 7.56 -8.16 -3.71
C THR A 50 7.38 -9.68 -3.72
N GLU A 51 6.25 -10.14 -3.20
CA GLU A 51 5.85 -11.54 -3.29
C GLU A 51 5.89 -12.04 -4.74
N GLY A 52 6.39 -13.26 -4.94
CA GLY A 52 6.57 -13.90 -6.24
C GLY A 52 7.88 -13.57 -6.96
N ALA A 53 8.71 -12.68 -6.42
CA ALA A 53 10.03 -12.40 -6.99
C ALA A 53 11.01 -13.57 -6.81
N TYR A 54 11.90 -13.76 -7.78
CA TYR A 54 12.96 -14.77 -7.74
C TYR A 54 14.34 -14.13 -7.76
N ILE A 55 15.27 -14.68 -6.97
CA ILE A 55 16.70 -14.34 -7.01
C ILE A 55 17.54 -15.61 -7.02
N VAL A 56 18.77 -15.50 -7.52
CA VAL A 56 19.77 -16.58 -7.48
C VAL A 56 20.90 -16.14 -6.56
N VAL A 57 21.18 -16.95 -5.53
CA VAL A 57 22.25 -16.72 -4.55
C VAL A 57 23.14 -17.95 -4.52
N GLY A 58 24.33 -17.85 -5.11
CA GLY A 58 25.19 -19.01 -5.37
C GLY A 58 24.49 -20.01 -6.30
N GLU A 59 24.34 -21.25 -5.87
CA GLU A 59 23.66 -22.33 -6.61
C GLU A 59 22.18 -22.50 -6.22
N MET A 60 21.62 -21.56 -5.45
CA MET A 60 20.25 -21.65 -4.95
C MET A 60 19.34 -20.60 -5.59
N THR A 61 18.19 -21.06 -6.07
CA THR A 61 17.07 -20.18 -6.44
C THR A 61 16.19 -19.97 -5.22
N LEU A 62 15.96 -18.69 -4.90
CA LEU A 62 15.08 -18.27 -3.81
C LEU A 62 13.87 -17.54 -4.39
N ILE A 63 12.71 -17.74 -3.76
CA ILE A 63 11.47 -17.01 -4.04
C ILE A 63 11.10 -16.16 -2.82
N CYS A 64 10.65 -14.94 -3.04
CA CYS A 64 10.04 -14.12 -1.99
C CYS A 64 8.58 -14.53 -1.82
N SER A 65 8.23 -15.15 -0.69
CA SER A 65 6.86 -15.62 -0.45
C SER A 65 6.52 -15.60 1.04
N ALA A 66 5.25 -15.82 1.39
CA ALA A 66 4.76 -15.83 2.75
C ALA A 66 5.58 -16.79 3.64
N LYS A 67 6.12 -16.28 4.75
CA LYS A 67 6.94 -17.06 5.69
C LYS A 67 6.15 -18.22 6.31
N GLN A 68 4.87 -17.99 6.58
CA GLN A 68 3.94 -18.99 7.07
C GLN A 68 2.82 -19.18 6.03
N PRO A 69 2.79 -20.31 5.31
CA PRO A 69 1.87 -20.48 4.17
C PRO A 69 0.40 -20.50 4.56
N ASN A 70 0.10 -20.78 5.84
CA ASN A 70 -1.26 -20.87 6.35
C ASN A 70 -1.83 -19.53 6.83
N PHE A 71 -1.05 -18.44 6.79
CA PHE A 71 -1.46 -17.12 7.29
C PHE A 71 -1.46 -16.11 6.15
N SER A 72 -2.63 -15.55 5.83
CA SER A 72 -2.80 -14.53 4.77
C SER A 72 -2.07 -13.21 5.07
N ASN A 73 -1.86 -12.92 6.36
CA ASN A 73 -1.13 -11.75 6.85
C ASN A 73 0.33 -12.07 7.22
N SER A 74 0.87 -13.21 6.79
CA SER A 74 2.27 -13.54 7.07
C SER A 74 3.22 -12.54 6.43
N ASP A 75 4.36 -12.29 7.10
CA ASP A 75 5.49 -11.57 6.52
C ASP A 75 6.09 -12.33 5.32
N LEU A 76 6.80 -11.64 4.44
CA LEU A 76 7.53 -12.28 3.35
C LEU A 76 8.94 -12.69 3.78
N ALA A 77 9.42 -13.80 3.25
CA ALA A 77 10.78 -14.28 3.43
C ALA A 77 11.32 -14.88 2.13
N TRP A 78 12.65 -14.90 2.00
CA TRP A 78 13.32 -15.69 0.97
C TRP A 78 13.23 -17.17 1.31
N LEU A 79 12.54 -17.94 0.46
CA LEU A 79 12.35 -19.38 0.61
C LEU A 79 13.04 -20.11 -0.54
N ARG A 80 13.62 -21.28 -0.23
CA ARG A 80 14.32 -22.10 -1.23
C ARG A 80 13.32 -22.89 -2.06
N LEU A 81 13.63 -23.06 -3.33
CA LEU A 81 12.91 -24.00 -4.21
C LEU A 81 13.60 -25.37 -4.24
N ASN A 82 12.81 -26.44 -4.33
CA ASN A 82 13.32 -27.76 -4.66
C ASN A 82 13.53 -27.92 -6.18
N ALA A 83 14.02 -29.09 -6.61
CA ALA A 83 14.26 -29.38 -8.02
C ALA A 83 12.99 -29.35 -8.90
N ASN A 84 11.81 -29.51 -8.31
CA ASN A 84 10.52 -29.46 -8.99
C ASN A 84 9.93 -28.04 -9.03
N GLY A 85 10.62 -27.05 -8.46
CA GLY A 85 10.12 -25.67 -8.36
C GLY A 85 9.15 -25.42 -7.20
N GLU A 86 9.04 -26.35 -6.25
CA GLU A 86 8.18 -26.21 -5.08
C GLU A 86 8.92 -25.53 -3.92
N ILE A 87 8.18 -24.76 -3.13
CA ILE A 87 8.74 -24.01 -1.99
C ILE A 87 9.05 -24.95 -0.82
N ILE A 88 10.29 -24.93 -0.35
CA ILE A 88 10.74 -25.65 0.85
C ILE A 88 10.61 -24.72 2.07
N TYR A 89 9.63 -24.99 2.92
CA TYR A 89 9.46 -24.26 4.18
C TYR A 89 10.37 -24.82 5.28
N PRO A 90 11.09 -23.96 6.04
CA PRO A 90 11.91 -24.43 7.16
C PRO A 90 11.02 -25.02 8.26
N LYS A 91 11.41 -26.20 8.77
CA LYS A 91 10.74 -26.82 9.92
C LYS A 91 11.06 -26.01 11.18
N GLN A 92 10.04 -25.73 11.99
CA GLN A 92 10.26 -25.07 13.28
C GLN A 92 11.14 -25.97 14.17
N ALA A 93 12.16 -25.38 14.79
CA ALA A 93 12.97 -26.09 15.77
C ALA A 93 12.09 -26.48 16.97
N LYS A 94 12.20 -27.72 17.45
CA LYS A 94 11.52 -28.14 18.67
C LYS A 94 12.25 -27.50 19.86
N THR A 95 11.60 -26.61 20.58
CA THR A 95 12.11 -26.10 21.85
C THR A 95 11.95 -27.18 22.91
N ILE A 96 13.05 -27.61 23.54
CA ILE A 96 13.00 -28.49 24.72
C ILE A 96 12.68 -27.60 25.92
N HIS A 97 11.56 -27.84 26.58
CA HIS A 97 11.27 -27.25 27.88
C HIS A 97 12.01 -28.08 28.95
N VAL A 98 12.91 -27.45 29.68
CA VAL A 98 13.53 -28.05 30.87
C VAL A 98 12.61 -27.72 32.05
N ASN A 99 12.17 -28.75 32.78
CA ASN A 99 11.36 -28.64 34.00
C ASN A 99 12.22 -29.03 35.21
#